data_AF-A0A8R7PQJ7-F1
#
_entry.id   AF-A0A8R7PQJ7-F1
#
_cell.length_a   1.000
_cell.length_b   1.000
_cell.length_c   1.000
_cell.angle_alpha   90.00
_cell.angle_beta   90.00
_cell.angle_gamma   90.00
#
_symmetry.space_group_name_H-M   'P 1'
#
loop_
_entity.id
_entity.type
_entity.pdbx_description
1 polymer ?
#
loop_
_entity_poly.entity_id
_entity_poly.type
_entity_poly.pdbx_seq_one_letter_code
_entity_poly.pdbx_strand_id
1 'polypeptide(L)'
;MWQIAHLRKHIQEVMCVNVSTSQVKRAKRMVIKKIYDAIKEQYSRIFDYQLELLRSNPGSTLVVKLDPKSSTPTFQRIYICLSALKEGFKAGCRKVIGLDGCFFKGATSGELLCALGRDANSQMYPIAWSVVEKGTNESWDWFCSFLFKDVDVYYGNGWVIISDQQKGIINDVQNWAPLAEHRNCARHVYANWRKEYRIKDWQKLFWNCAKAPCVSLFNYARAKLARETVEGAREITRLESKHWSRAWFRLGSNCDSVDNNICESFNKWIIDARFLPIISMIEATRQKVMVKIQEMIAKCLKWT
;
A
#
# COMPACT_ATOMS: atom_id res chain seq x y z
N MET A 1 20.28 0.25 9.20
CA MET A 1 21.61 0.77 8.79
C MET A 1 22.68 -0.16 9.35
N TRP A 2 23.69 -0.58 8.56
CA TRP A 2 24.66 -1.60 8.99
C TRP A 2 25.53 -1.13 10.18
N GLN A 3 25.82 -2.05 11.10
CA GLN A 3 26.80 -1.85 12.16
C GLN A 3 28.21 -1.73 11.55
N ILE A 4 29.07 -0.93 12.17
CA ILE A 4 30.42 -0.65 11.63
C ILE A 4 31.25 -1.93 11.52
N ALA A 5 31.12 -2.85 12.48
CA ALA A 5 31.80 -4.15 12.46
C ALA A 5 31.39 -4.98 11.23
N HIS A 6 30.09 -5.02 10.90
CA HIS A 6 29.59 -5.74 9.72
C HIS A 6 30.05 -5.10 8.42
N LEU A 7 30.01 -3.76 8.33
CA LEU A 7 30.53 -3.02 7.17
C LEU A 7 32.01 -3.32 6.94
N ARG A 8 32.81 -3.34 8.00
CA ARG A 8 34.25 -3.65 7.91
C ARG A 8 34.49 -5.08 7.44
N LYS A 9 33.76 -6.04 7.99
CA LYS A 9 33.84 -7.45 7.60
C LYS A 9 33.46 -7.63 6.12
N HIS A 10 32.37 -7.01 5.69
CA HIS A 10 31.91 -7.06 4.30
C HIS A 10 32.89 -6.43 3.31
N ILE A 11 33.51 -5.29 3.65
CA ILE A 11 34.55 -4.67 2.81
C ILE A 11 35.76 -5.60 2.67
N GLN A 12 36.17 -6.25 3.76
CA GLN A 12 37.26 -7.23 3.72
C GLN A 12 36.90 -8.44 2.86
N GLU A 13 35.67 -8.95 2.96
CA GLU A 13 35.20 -10.13 2.21
C GLU A 13 35.02 -9.84 0.72
N VAL A 14 34.47 -8.68 0.35
CA VAL A 14 34.10 -8.35 -1.03
C VAL A 14 35.23 -7.66 -1.79
N MET A 15 35.94 -6.75 -1.12
CA MET A 15 36.96 -5.91 -1.77
C MET A 15 38.39 -6.38 -1.46
N CYS A 16 38.56 -7.36 -0.57
CA CYS A 16 39.86 -7.86 -0.10
C CYS A 16 40.76 -6.76 0.53
N VAL A 17 40.17 -5.66 1.02
CA VAL A 17 40.90 -4.53 1.62
C VAL A 17 40.66 -4.46 3.13
N ASN A 18 41.74 -4.37 3.90
CA ASN A 18 41.68 -4.13 5.34
C ASN A 18 41.54 -2.64 5.62
N VAL A 19 40.38 -2.25 6.16
CA VAL A 19 40.06 -0.84 6.47
C VAL A 19 39.94 -0.65 7.98
N SER A 20 40.52 0.43 8.50
CA SER A 20 40.38 0.79 9.91
C SER A 20 38.94 1.19 10.25
N THR A 21 38.56 1.01 11.51
CA THR A 21 37.25 1.46 12.03
C THR A 21 37.03 2.97 11.78
N SER A 22 38.09 3.77 11.86
CA SER A 22 38.06 5.21 11.60
C SER A 22 37.78 5.54 10.13
N GLN A 23 38.37 4.81 9.18
CA GLN A 23 38.08 4.95 7.75
C GLN A 23 36.62 4.60 7.45
N VAL A 24 36.10 3.49 7.98
CA VAL A 24 34.69 3.09 7.80
C VAL A 24 33.74 4.14 8.40
N LYS A 25 34.04 4.66 9.60
CA LYS A 25 33.26 5.74 10.23
C LYS A 25 33.26 7.01 9.36
N ARG A 26 34.41 7.41 8.82
CA ARG A 26 34.54 8.59 7.96
C ARG A 26 33.75 8.42 6.66
N ALA A 27 33.91 7.27 5.97
CA ALA A 27 33.17 6.95 4.76
C ALA A 27 31.65 6.94 5.00
N LYS A 28 31.21 6.26 6.06
CA LYS A 28 29.80 6.23 6.46
C LYS A 28 29.26 7.64 6.74
N ARG A 29 30.02 8.49 7.44
CA ARG A 29 29.63 9.89 7.69
C ARG A 29 29.50 10.71 6.40
N MET A 30 30.44 10.56 5.46
CA MET A 30 30.37 11.24 4.16
C MET A 30 29.15 10.83 3.35
N VAL A 31 28.85 9.53 3.30
CA VAL A 31 27.67 9.00 2.62
C VAL A 31 26.38 9.50 3.27
N ILE A 32 26.29 9.42 4.59
CA ILE A 32 25.12 9.92 5.35
C ILE A 32 24.92 11.42 5.10
N LYS A 33 26.01 12.22 5.14
CA LYS A 33 25.93 13.65 4.86
C LYS A 33 25.38 13.91 3.45
N LYS A 34 25.92 13.25 2.43
CA LYS A 34 25.42 13.36 1.06
C LYS A 34 23.94 12.99 0.94
N ILE A 35 23.49 11.96 1.65
CA ILE A 35 22.07 11.56 1.66
C ILE A 35 21.21 12.68 2.27
N TYR A 36 21.60 13.25 3.41
CA TYR A 36 20.86 14.36 4.04
C TYR A 36 20.85 15.63 3.19
N ASP A 37 21.98 15.97 2.56
CA ASP A 37 22.08 17.13 1.67
C ASP A 37 21.13 16.95 0.46
N ALA A 38 21.12 15.76 -0.15
CA ALA A 38 20.21 15.43 -1.25
C ALA A 38 18.73 15.44 -0.82
N ILE A 39 18.42 14.97 0.39
CA ILE A 39 17.07 15.03 0.95
C ILE A 39 16.60 16.48 1.06
N LYS A 40 17.44 17.35 1.63
CA LYS A 40 17.11 18.77 1.82
C LYS A 40 16.82 19.46 0.49
N GLU A 41 17.67 19.23 -0.51
CA GLU A 41 17.48 19.77 -1.85
C GLU A 41 16.16 19.31 -2.47
N GLN A 42 15.81 18.01 -2.38
CA GLN A 42 14.57 17.52 -2.97
C GLN A 42 13.32 18.08 -2.32
N TYR A 43 13.30 18.24 -0.99
CA TYR A 43 12.15 18.89 -0.34
C TYR A 43 11.98 20.35 -0.78
N SER A 44 13.08 21.09 -1.02
CA SER A 44 12.98 22.46 -1.54
C SER A 44 12.43 22.56 -2.96
N ARG A 45 12.46 21.47 -3.73
CA ARG A 45 12.02 21.43 -5.14
C ARG A 45 10.68 20.73 -5.35
N ILE A 46 9.93 20.46 -4.28
CA ILE A 46 8.69 19.68 -4.37
C ILE A 46 7.62 20.37 -5.21
N PHE A 47 7.56 21.71 -5.17
CA PHE A 47 6.64 22.50 -6.00
C PHE A 47 7.09 22.56 -7.45
N ASP A 48 8.40 22.67 -7.73
CA ASP A 48 8.93 22.57 -9.10
C ASP A 48 8.55 21.23 -9.72
N TYR A 49 8.72 20.16 -8.94
CA TYR A 49 8.35 18.81 -9.34
C TYR A 49 6.84 18.65 -9.60
N GLN A 50 6.00 19.22 -8.71
CA GLN A 50 4.55 19.25 -8.90
C GLN A 50 4.17 19.94 -10.22
N LEU A 51 4.73 21.13 -10.46
CA LEU A 51 4.44 21.92 -11.66
C LEU A 51 4.90 21.20 -12.93
N GLU A 52 6.08 20.57 -12.91
CA GLU A 52 6.61 19.84 -14.06
C GLU A 52 5.75 18.60 -14.40
N LEU A 53 5.24 17.88 -13.39
CA LEU A 53 4.32 16.77 -13.63
C LEU A 53 2.97 17.23 -14.16
N LEU A 54 2.43 18.35 -13.67
CA LEU A 54 1.19 18.92 -14.19
C LEU A 54 1.36 19.43 -15.63
N ARG A 55 2.51 20.02 -15.95
CA ARG A 55 2.86 20.48 -17.30
C ARG A 55 2.97 19.31 -18.29
N SER A 56 3.68 18.25 -17.90
CA SER A 56 3.95 17.09 -18.75
C SER A 56 2.79 16.08 -18.83
N ASN A 57 1.91 16.04 -17.82
CA ASN A 57 0.74 15.15 -17.76
C ASN A 57 -0.53 15.95 -17.43
N PRO A 58 -1.06 16.74 -18.39
CA PRO A 58 -2.28 17.53 -18.20
C PRO A 58 -3.45 16.67 -17.70
N GLY A 59 -4.28 17.24 -16.82
CA GLY A 59 -5.41 16.56 -16.19
C GLY A 59 -5.06 15.68 -14.98
N SER A 60 -3.78 15.54 -14.64
CA SER A 60 -3.34 14.87 -13.41
C SER A 60 -3.70 15.70 -12.17
N THR A 61 -3.91 15.02 -11.05
CA THR A 61 -4.17 15.64 -9.75
C THR A 61 -2.91 15.50 -8.89
N LEU A 62 -2.22 16.61 -8.66
CA LEU A 62 -1.09 16.67 -7.74
C LEU A 62 -1.33 17.77 -6.71
N VAL A 63 -1.30 17.41 -5.44
CA VAL A 63 -1.59 18.35 -4.35
C VAL A 63 -0.50 18.26 -3.31
N VAL A 64 0.23 19.36 -3.09
CA VAL A 64 1.21 19.50 -2.02
C VAL A 64 0.57 20.21 -0.84
N LYS A 65 0.72 19.65 0.36
CA LYS A 65 0.28 20.23 1.63
C LYS A 65 1.50 20.59 2.47
N LEU A 66 1.50 21.81 3.00
CA LEU A 66 2.48 22.28 3.97
C LEU A 66 1.90 22.18 5.38
N ASP A 67 2.77 22.05 6.39
CA ASP A 67 2.37 22.03 7.79
C ASP A 67 1.93 23.44 8.22
N PRO A 68 0.63 23.66 8.54
CA PRO A 68 0.14 24.97 8.94
C PRO A 68 0.67 25.40 10.32
N LYS A 69 1.19 24.48 11.14
CA LYS A 69 1.72 24.78 12.46
C LYS A 69 3.19 25.21 12.42
N SER A 70 3.87 24.97 11.31
CA SER A 70 5.26 25.34 11.16
C SER A 70 5.39 26.83 10.81
N SER A 71 6.29 27.52 11.51
CA SER A 71 6.65 28.92 11.20
C SER A 71 7.38 29.08 9.87
N THR A 72 7.85 27.97 9.28
CA THR A 72 8.50 27.94 7.98
C THR A 72 7.74 27.00 7.04
N PRO A 73 7.70 27.27 5.73
CA PRO A 73 7.06 26.39 4.73
C PRO A 73 7.61 24.96 4.78
N THR A 74 7.01 24.11 5.60
CA THR A 74 7.48 22.76 5.87
C THR A 74 6.58 21.78 5.16
N PHE A 75 7.18 20.93 4.32
CA PHE A 75 6.45 19.88 3.63
C PHE A 75 5.72 18.97 4.63
N GLN A 76 4.43 18.70 4.37
CA GLN A 76 3.64 17.75 5.15
C GLN A 76 3.24 16.53 4.30
N ARG A 77 2.59 16.76 3.13
CA ARG A 77 2.05 15.69 2.30
C ARG A 77 2.12 16.02 0.81
N ILE A 78 2.16 15.00 -0.04
CA ILE A 78 1.89 15.15 -1.47
C ILE A 78 1.03 13.99 -1.96
N TYR A 79 -0.08 14.31 -2.62
CA TYR A 79 -0.95 13.36 -3.31
C TYR A 79 -0.65 13.38 -4.81
N ILE A 80 -0.65 12.21 -5.45
CA ILE A 80 -0.38 12.04 -6.88
C ILE A 80 -1.37 11.05 -7.48
N CYS A 81 -2.15 11.52 -8.44
CA CYS A 81 -2.96 10.69 -9.33
C CYS A 81 -2.80 11.18 -10.77
N LEU A 82 -2.18 10.36 -11.61
CA LEU A 82 -1.92 10.72 -13.00
C LEU A 82 -3.19 10.56 -13.84
N SER A 83 -3.43 11.49 -14.77
CA SER A 83 -4.62 11.50 -15.63
C SER A 83 -4.86 10.14 -16.30
N ALA A 84 -3.83 9.59 -16.96
CA ALA A 84 -3.93 8.31 -17.64
C ALA A 84 -4.32 7.14 -16.71
N LEU A 85 -3.91 7.17 -15.44
CA LEU A 85 -4.23 6.11 -14.48
C LEU A 85 -5.67 6.19 -14.01
N LYS A 86 -6.17 7.38 -13.64
CA LYS A 86 -7.58 7.52 -13.23
C LYS A 86 -8.55 7.27 -14.38
N GLU A 87 -8.25 7.76 -15.58
CA GLU A 87 -9.09 7.51 -16.75
C GLU A 87 -9.05 6.03 -17.17
N GLY A 88 -7.87 5.40 -17.19
CA GLY A 88 -7.75 3.98 -17.49
C GLY A 88 -8.45 3.08 -16.46
N PHE A 89 -8.40 3.46 -15.19
CA PHE A 89 -9.15 2.77 -14.14
C PHE A 89 -10.67 2.88 -14.36
N LYS A 90 -11.18 4.09 -14.58
CA LYS A 90 -12.62 4.33 -14.84
C LYS A 90 -13.12 3.63 -16.11
N ALA A 91 -12.29 3.54 -17.14
CA ALA A 91 -12.68 2.99 -18.44
C ALA A 91 -12.87 1.47 -18.44
N GLY A 92 -12.10 0.70 -17.65
CA GLY A 92 -12.11 -0.76 -17.78
C GLY A 92 -11.69 -1.57 -16.56
N CYS A 93 -11.31 -0.93 -15.45
CA CYS A 93 -11.01 -1.67 -14.23
C CYS A 93 -12.29 -1.97 -13.44
N ARG A 94 -12.20 -2.99 -12.57
CA ARG A 94 -13.27 -3.33 -11.64
C ARG A 94 -13.37 -2.23 -10.58
N LYS A 95 -14.58 -1.97 -10.09
CA LYS A 95 -14.88 -1.04 -8.99
C LYS A 95 -14.42 -1.58 -7.62
N VAL A 96 -13.14 -1.93 -7.55
CA VAL A 96 -12.47 -2.53 -6.41
C VAL A 96 -11.20 -1.75 -6.17
N ILE A 97 -11.04 -1.20 -4.97
CA ILE A 97 -9.83 -0.48 -4.56
C ILE A 97 -9.24 -1.15 -3.33
N GLY A 98 -7.97 -1.53 -3.42
CA GLY A 98 -7.11 -1.87 -2.29
C GLY A 98 -6.43 -0.61 -1.76
N LEU A 99 -6.50 -0.39 -0.44
CA LEU A 99 -5.83 0.70 0.27
C LEU A 99 -4.80 0.12 1.23
N ASP A 100 -3.57 0.64 1.18
CA ASP A 100 -2.50 0.22 2.08
C ASP A 100 -1.44 1.33 2.26
N GLY A 101 -0.77 1.31 3.40
CA GLY A 101 0.29 2.24 3.77
C GLY A 101 1.58 1.50 4.07
N CYS A 102 2.72 2.01 3.59
CA CYS A 102 4.01 1.40 3.86
C CYS A 102 5.08 2.41 4.28
N PHE A 103 5.80 2.09 5.36
CA PHE A 103 6.84 2.97 5.91
C PHE A 103 8.01 3.18 4.95
N PHE A 104 8.63 4.35 5.00
CA PHE A 104 9.92 4.55 4.34
C PHE A 104 10.98 3.62 4.95
N LYS A 105 11.99 3.29 4.15
CA LYS A 105 13.11 2.44 4.54
C LYS A 105 14.44 3.20 4.58
N GLY A 106 14.46 4.41 4.01
CA GLY A 106 15.61 5.29 3.91
C GLY A 106 15.89 6.11 5.17
N ALA A 107 16.58 7.23 4.99
CA ALA A 107 16.97 8.13 6.08
C ALA A 107 15.85 9.09 6.52
N THR A 108 14.75 9.17 5.76
CA THR A 108 13.56 9.96 6.07
C THR A 108 12.51 9.10 6.77
N SER A 109 11.78 9.70 7.69
CA SER A 109 10.56 9.14 8.26
C SER A 109 9.36 9.56 7.43
N GLY A 110 8.39 8.66 7.30
CA GLY A 110 7.15 8.90 6.59
C GLY A 110 6.54 7.60 6.12
N GLU A 111 5.36 7.71 5.53
CA GLU A 111 4.63 6.59 4.96
C GLU A 111 4.22 6.92 3.52
N LEU A 112 4.27 5.90 2.67
CA LEU A 112 3.67 5.94 1.34
C LEU A 112 2.31 5.25 1.43
N LEU A 113 1.25 6.02 1.25
CA LEU A 113 -0.10 5.50 1.07
C LEU A 113 -0.31 5.18 -0.42
N CYS A 114 -1.00 4.09 -0.71
CA CYS A 114 -1.29 3.69 -2.08
C CYS A 114 -2.72 3.21 -2.25
N ALA A 115 -3.28 3.48 -3.43
CA ALA A 115 -4.54 2.96 -3.90
C ALA A 115 -4.33 2.17 -5.17
N LEU A 116 -4.77 0.92 -5.16
CA LEU A 116 -4.57 -0.01 -6.26
C LEU A 116 -5.89 -0.67 -6.66
N GLY A 117 -6.15 -0.74 -7.95
CA GLY A 117 -7.30 -1.40 -8.53
C GLY A 117 -7.00 -2.81 -9.04
N ARG A 118 -8.05 -3.44 -9.55
CA ARG A 118 -7.97 -4.63 -10.39
C ARG A 118 -8.46 -4.32 -11.79
N ASP A 119 -7.66 -4.64 -12.79
CA ASP A 119 -8.13 -4.58 -14.18
C ASP A 119 -9.14 -5.71 -14.48
N ALA A 120 -9.69 -5.70 -15.70
CA ALA A 120 -10.62 -6.73 -16.16
C ALA A 120 -10.05 -8.16 -16.08
N ASN A 121 -8.72 -8.31 -16.16
CA ASN A 121 -7.99 -9.58 -16.10
C ASN A 121 -7.48 -9.90 -14.67
N SER A 122 -8.06 -9.29 -13.64
CA SER A 122 -7.67 -9.48 -12.23
C SER A 122 -6.22 -9.08 -11.90
N GLN A 123 -5.51 -8.36 -12.77
CA GLN A 123 -4.15 -7.88 -12.52
C GLN A 123 -4.16 -6.59 -11.69
N MET A 124 -3.05 -6.34 -10.99
CA MET A 124 -2.84 -5.12 -10.24
C MET A 124 -2.78 -3.90 -11.17
N TYR A 125 -3.59 -2.89 -10.89
CA TYR A 125 -3.60 -1.61 -11.58
C TYR A 125 -3.35 -0.45 -10.61
N PRO A 126 -2.19 0.23 -10.65
CA PRO A 126 -1.93 1.38 -9.78
C PRO A 126 -2.83 2.59 -10.10
N ILE A 127 -3.44 3.21 -9.09
CA ILE A 127 -4.35 4.35 -9.27
C ILE A 127 -3.70 5.65 -8.79
N ALA A 128 -3.33 5.69 -7.51
CA ALA A 128 -2.79 6.87 -6.86
C ALA A 128 -1.86 6.48 -5.71
N TRP A 129 -0.98 7.40 -5.33
CA TRP A 129 -0.16 7.27 -4.13
C TRP A 129 0.09 8.63 -3.49
N SER A 130 0.43 8.60 -2.20
CA SER A 130 0.69 9.79 -1.41
C SER A 130 1.84 9.59 -0.46
N VAL A 131 2.68 10.60 -0.31
CA VAL A 131 3.67 10.68 0.76
C VAL A 131 3.08 11.47 1.90
N VAL A 132 3.05 10.87 3.09
CA VAL A 132 2.52 11.48 4.31
C VAL A 132 3.52 11.36 5.45
N GLU A 133 3.40 12.25 6.43
CA GLU A 133 4.23 12.27 7.63
C GLU A 133 4.02 11.01 8.49
N LYS A 134 2.77 10.53 8.56
CA LYS A 134 2.33 9.35 9.30
C LYS A 134 0.94 8.92 8.83
N GLY A 135 0.66 7.61 8.84
CA GLY A 135 -0.66 7.04 8.54
C GLY A 135 -1.66 7.28 9.68
N THR A 136 -2.05 8.54 9.89
CA THR A 136 -3.11 8.94 10.84
C THR A 136 -4.47 9.01 10.15
N ASN A 137 -5.54 9.13 10.93
CA ASN A 137 -6.89 9.36 10.38
C ASN A 137 -6.91 10.61 9.49
N GLU A 138 -6.24 11.70 9.89
CA GLU A 138 -6.18 12.91 9.06
C GLU A 138 -5.43 12.71 7.73
N SER A 139 -4.43 11.82 7.70
CA SER A 139 -3.69 11.51 6.48
C SER A 139 -4.50 10.65 5.52
N TRP A 140 -5.24 9.67 6.07
CA TRP A 140 -6.12 8.80 5.31
C TRP A 140 -7.36 9.52 4.79
N ASP A 141 -8.00 10.36 5.62
CA ASP A 141 -9.11 11.24 5.21
C ASP A 141 -8.69 12.13 4.03
N TRP A 142 -7.55 12.80 4.17
CA TRP A 142 -6.99 13.65 3.13
C TRP A 142 -6.72 12.85 1.84
N PHE A 143 -6.13 11.65 1.95
CA PHE A 143 -5.88 10.79 0.80
C PHE A 143 -7.18 10.31 0.11
N CYS A 144 -8.15 9.80 0.88
CA CYS A 144 -9.42 9.30 0.38
C CYS A 144 -10.25 10.41 -0.28
N SER A 145 -10.21 11.64 0.26
CA SER A 145 -10.94 12.79 -0.31
C SER A 145 -10.56 13.07 -1.77
N PHE A 146 -9.27 13.01 -2.11
CA PHE A 146 -8.80 13.19 -3.48
C PHE A 146 -9.03 11.94 -4.33
N LEU A 147 -8.70 10.76 -3.79
CA LEU A 147 -8.84 9.49 -4.51
C LEU A 147 -10.27 9.26 -4.98
N PHE A 148 -11.24 9.37 -4.08
CA PHE A 148 -12.63 9.07 -4.37
C PHE A 148 -13.26 10.09 -5.32
N LYS A 149 -12.76 11.33 -5.28
CA LYS A 149 -13.10 12.36 -6.27
C LYS A 149 -12.49 12.05 -7.64
N ASP A 150 -11.23 11.65 -7.72
CA ASP A 150 -10.54 11.39 -8.99
C ASP A 150 -11.09 10.18 -9.75
N VAL A 151 -11.62 9.17 -9.04
CA VAL A 151 -12.16 7.94 -9.64
C VAL A 151 -13.67 7.79 -9.49
N ASP A 152 -14.38 8.89 -9.18
CA ASP A 152 -15.84 8.94 -9.23
C ASP A 152 -16.52 7.89 -8.32
N VAL A 153 -16.01 7.71 -7.10
CA VAL A 153 -16.59 6.78 -6.12
C VAL A 153 -17.93 7.28 -5.58
N TYR A 154 -18.06 8.60 -5.40
CA TYR A 154 -19.23 9.26 -4.78
C TYR A 154 -19.60 8.56 -3.46
N TYR A 155 -20.88 8.23 -3.22
CA TYR A 155 -21.34 7.52 -2.02
C TYR A 155 -20.90 6.05 -1.94
N GLY A 156 -20.19 5.50 -2.94
CA GLY A 156 -19.66 4.14 -2.90
C GLY A 156 -20.61 3.03 -3.37
N ASN A 157 -21.74 3.36 -3.98
CA ASN A 157 -22.68 2.33 -4.45
C ASN A 157 -22.03 1.42 -5.50
N GLY A 158 -22.02 0.11 -5.23
CA GLY A 158 -21.39 -0.90 -6.10
C GLY A 158 -19.85 -0.94 -6.04
N TRP A 159 -19.23 -0.20 -5.12
CA TRP A 159 -17.78 -0.24 -4.90
C TRP A 159 -17.40 -1.22 -3.80
N VAL A 160 -16.24 -1.85 -3.97
CA VAL A 160 -15.56 -2.63 -2.93
C VAL A 160 -14.28 -1.92 -2.54
N ILE A 161 -14.12 -1.66 -1.24
CA ILE A 161 -12.86 -1.14 -0.69
C ILE A 161 -12.26 -2.21 0.21
N ILE A 162 -11.03 -2.63 -0.09
CA ILE A 162 -10.28 -3.61 0.71
C ILE A 162 -9.13 -2.90 1.40
N SER A 163 -9.04 -3.01 2.72
CA SER A 163 -7.93 -2.40 3.46
C SER A 163 -7.53 -3.20 4.68
N ASP A 164 -6.48 -2.74 5.33
CA ASP A 164 -6.09 -3.22 6.64
C ASP A 164 -7.08 -2.76 7.71
N GLN A 165 -7.08 -3.42 8.88
CA GLN A 165 -7.94 -3.11 10.02
C GLN A 165 -7.50 -1.84 10.78
N GLN A 166 -6.91 -0.87 10.09
CA GLN A 166 -6.56 0.41 10.68
C GLN A 166 -7.82 1.25 10.85
N LYS A 167 -8.09 1.70 12.08
CA LYS A 167 -9.30 2.48 12.41
C LYS A 167 -9.47 3.73 11.55
N GLY A 168 -8.37 4.39 11.16
CA GLY A 168 -8.41 5.54 10.26
C GLY A 168 -9.07 5.22 8.93
N ILE A 169 -8.55 4.20 8.23
CA ILE A 169 -9.08 3.80 6.92
C ILE A 169 -10.55 3.43 6.99
N ILE A 170 -10.96 2.65 8.01
CA ILE A 170 -12.35 2.24 8.18
C ILE A 170 -13.27 3.45 8.32
N ASN A 171 -12.91 4.40 9.20
CA ASN A 171 -13.69 5.61 9.42
C ASN A 171 -13.78 6.47 8.16
N ASP A 172 -12.67 6.62 7.43
CA ASP A 172 -12.62 7.48 6.25
C ASP A 172 -13.41 6.87 5.08
N VAL A 173 -13.35 5.55 4.90
CA VAL A 173 -14.20 4.86 3.92
C VAL A 173 -15.67 5.01 4.28
N GLN A 174 -16.04 4.90 5.56
CA GLN A 174 -17.41 5.10 6.00
C GLN A 174 -17.90 6.54 5.79
N ASN A 175 -17.01 7.53 5.97
CA ASN A 175 -17.33 8.94 5.78
C ASN A 175 -17.51 9.29 4.29
N TRP A 176 -16.57 8.87 3.45
CA TRP A 176 -16.54 9.29 2.04
C TRP A 176 -17.32 8.36 1.10
N ALA A 177 -17.43 7.08 1.44
CA ALA A 177 -18.10 6.06 0.61
C ALA A 177 -18.99 5.13 1.47
N PRO A 178 -20.01 5.67 2.17
CA PRO A 178 -20.81 4.93 3.16
C PRO A 178 -21.55 3.70 2.59
N LEU A 179 -21.85 3.69 1.29
CA LEU A 179 -22.54 2.58 0.63
C LEU A 179 -21.58 1.52 0.08
N ALA A 180 -20.27 1.79 0.08
CA ALA A 180 -19.26 0.83 -0.37
C ALA A 180 -19.21 -0.39 0.54
N GLU A 181 -18.94 -1.55 -0.06
CA GLU A 181 -18.62 -2.74 0.69
C GLU A 181 -17.18 -2.65 1.19
N HIS A 182 -17.00 -2.30 2.46
CA HIS A 182 -15.69 -2.31 3.09
C HIS A 182 -15.33 -3.72 3.58
N ARG A 183 -14.18 -4.21 3.12
CA ARG A 183 -13.62 -5.52 3.45
C ARG A 183 -12.29 -5.36 4.18
N ASN A 184 -12.19 -6.01 5.33
CA ASN A 184 -10.95 -6.18 6.06
C ASN A 184 -10.08 -7.24 5.36
N CYS A 185 -8.81 -6.92 5.15
CA CYS A 185 -7.85 -7.87 4.61
C CYS A 185 -7.74 -9.12 5.51
N ALA A 186 -8.20 -10.27 5.02
CA ALA A 186 -8.15 -11.55 5.75
C ALA A 186 -6.73 -11.95 6.14
N ARG A 187 -5.71 -11.47 5.40
CA ARG A 187 -4.30 -11.70 5.73
C ARG A 187 -3.87 -10.97 7.00
N HIS A 188 -4.39 -9.77 7.26
CA HIS A 188 -4.17 -9.04 8.50
C HIS A 188 -4.94 -9.65 9.67
N VAL A 189 -6.20 -10.06 9.43
CA VAL A 189 -6.97 -10.83 10.42
C VAL A 189 -6.23 -12.12 10.79
N TYR A 190 -5.75 -12.85 9.79
CA TYR A 190 -4.92 -14.04 9.95
C TYR A 190 -3.63 -13.77 10.73
N ALA A 191 -2.92 -12.68 10.42
CA ALA A 191 -1.67 -12.35 11.09
C ALA A 191 -1.88 -12.06 12.58
N ASN A 192 -3.01 -11.46 12.96
CA ASN A 192 -3.39 -11.27 14.35
C ASN A 192 -3.77 -12.58 15.01
N TRP A 193 -4.65 -13.37 14.39
CA TRP A 193 -5.07 -14.68 14.88
C TRP A 193 -3.89 -15.64 15.08
N ARG A 194 -2.95 -15.70 14.13
CA ARG A 194 -1.77 -16.56 14.16
C ARG A 194 -0.84 -16.29 15.35
N LYS A 195 -0.87 -15.10 15.97
CA LYS A 195 -0.01 -14.78 17.13
C LYS A 195 -0.27 -15.75 18.29
N GLU A 196 -1.52 -16.14 18.47
CA GLU A 196 -1.99 -17.10 19.48
C GLU A 196 -2.08 -18.52 18.90
N TYR A 197 -2.61 -18.67 17.69
CA TYR A 197 -2.87 -19.98 17.08
C TYR A 197 -1.79 -20.35 16.04
N ARG A 198 -0.67 -20.90 16.52
CA ARG A 198 0.57 -21.04 15.73
C ARG A 198 0.70 -22.33 14.90
N ILE A 199 -0.15 -23.34 15.14
CA ILE A 199 -0.06 -24.63 14.43
C ILE A 199 -0.41 -24.46 12.95
N LYS A 200 0.45 -25.00 12.07
CA LYS A 200 0.34 -24.84 10.61
C LYS A 200 -0.96 -25.39 10.03
N ASP A 201 -1.47 -26.51 10.56
CA ASP A 201 -2.71 -27.09 10.04
C ASP A 201 -3.94 -26.27 10.42
N TRP A 202 -3.94 -25.64 11.61
CA TRP A 202 -4.97 -24.68 11.98
C TRP A 202 -4.97 -23.45 11.05
N GLN A 203 -3.80 -23.02 10.57
CA GLN A 203 -3.69 -21.92 9.60
C GLN A 203 -4.35 -22.27 8.26
N LYS A 204 -4.21 -23.50 7.77
CA LYS A 204 -4.92 -23.96 6.56
C LYS A 204 -6.44 -23.90 6.77
N LEU A 205 -6.91 -24.35 7.93
CA LEU A 205 -8.33 -24.33 8.29
C LEU A 205 -8.88 -22.91 8.43
N PHE A 206 -8.08 -21.96 8.94
CA PHE A 206 -8.44 -20.53 8.92
C PHE A 206 -8.69 -20.04 7.48
N TRP A 207 -7.78 -20.35 6.54
CA TRP A 207 -7.93 -19.93 5.15
C TRP A 207 -9.13 -20.59 4.45
N ASN A 208 -9.49 -21.82 4.82
CA ASN A 208 -10.72 -22.45 4.37
C ASN A 208 -11.97 -21.68 4.85
N CYS A 209 -11.95 -21.14 6.06
CA CYS A 209 -13.01 -20.25 6.56
C CYS A 209 -13.02 -18.93 5.77
N ALA A 210 -11.86 -18.27 5.62
CA ALA A 210 -11.77 -17.00 4.90
C ALA A 210 -12.30 -17.09 3.46
N LYS A 211 -11.96 -18.18 2.74
CA LYS A 211 -12.28 -18.37 1.32
C LYS A 211 -13.59 -19.11 1.05
N ALA A 212 -14.33 -19.49 2.09
CA ALA A 212 -15.61 -20.18 1.93
C ALA A 212 -16.58 -19.36 1.06
N PRO A 213 -17.22 -19.94 0.04
CA PRO A 213 -18.04 -19.18 -0.90
C PRO A 213 -19.45 -18.88 -0.38
N CYS A 214 -19.89 -19.55 0.69
CA CYS A 214 -21.18 -19.34 1.31
C CYS A 214 -21.15 -19.67 2.81
N VAL A 215 -22.15 -19.19 3.54
CA VAL A 215 -22.24 -19.34 5.01
C VAL A 215 -22.25 -20.81 5.45
N SER A 216 -22.89 -21.71 4.69
CA SER A 216 -22.91 -23.14 4.99
C SER A 216 -21.51 -23.76 4.95
N LEU A 217 -20.74 -23.45 3.90
CA LEU A 217 -19.36 -23.93 3.76
C LEU A 217 -18.40 -23.26 4.76
N PHE A 218 -18.66 -22.02 5.14
CA PHE A 218 -17.95 -21.36 6.23
C PHE A 218 -18.17 -22.11 7.55
N ASN A 219 -19.42 -22.39 7.90
CA ASN A 219 -19.77 -23.09 9.13
C ASN A 219 -19.15 -24.50 9.17
N TYR A 220 -19.13 -25.20 8.04
CA TYR A 220 -18.45 -26.48 7.90
C TYR A 220 -16.93 -26.36 8.11
N ALA A 221 -16.27 -25.39 7.47
CA ALA A 221 -14.83 -25.13 7.66
C ALA A 221 -14.50 -24.77 9.12
N ARG A 222 -15.34 -23.94 9.75
CA ARG A 222 -15.22 -23.56 11.16
C ARG A 222 -15.41 -24.76 12.09
N ALA A 223 -16.37 -25.65 11.80
CA ALA A 223 -16.56 -26.88 12.57
C ALA A 223 -15.34 -27.80 12.50
N LYS A 224 -14.66 -27.88 11.34
CA LYS A 224 -13.38 -28.58 11.23
C LYS A 224 -12.30 -27.93 12.09
N LEU A 225 -12.18 -26.60 12.05
CA LEU A 225 -11.25 -25.89 12.92
C LEU A 225 -11.56 -26.13 14.41
N ALA A 226 -12.83 -26.15 14.80
CA ALA A 226 -13.25 -26.36 16.19
C ALA A 226 -12.87 -27.73 16.76
N ARG A 227 -12.71 -28.76 15.90
CA ARG A 227 -12.20 -30.08 16.31
C ARG A 227 -10.72 -30.04 16.69
N GLU A 228 -9.97 -29.13 16.08
CA GLU A 228 -8.53 -28.97 16.27
C GLU A 228 -8.19 -27.92 17.32
N THR A 229 -8.98 -26.83 17.37
CA THR A 229 -8.87 -25.73 18.34
C THR A 229 -10.23 -25.06 18.54
N VAL A 230 -10.87 -25.34 19.68
CA VAL A 230 -12.17 -24.77 20.04
C VAL A 230 -12.05 -23.25 20.21
N GLU A 231 -10.99 -22.80 20.88
CA GLU A 231 -10.69 -21.40 21.14
C GLU A 231 -10.45 -20.63 19.84
N GLY A 232 -9.65 -21.19 18.94
CA GLY A 232 -9.36 -20.58 17.64
C GLY A 232 -10.61 -20.42 16.77
N ALA A 233 -11.51 -21.40 16.80
CA ALA A 233 -12.80 -21.31 16.11
C ALA A 233 -13.77 -20.31 16.76
N ARG A 234 -13.76 -20.18 18.09
CA ARG A 234 -14.52 -19.14 18.80
C ARG A 234 -14.00 -17.76 18.44
N GLU A 235 -12.69 -17.58 18.36
CA GLU A 235 -12.08 -16.29 18.00
C GLU A 235 -12.45 -15.85 16.58
N ILE A 236 -12.47 -16.76 15.61
CA ILE A 236 -12.98 -16.48 14.25
C ILE A 236 -14.39 -15.86 14.27
N THR A 237 -15.24 -16.26 15.22
CA THR A 237 -16.61 -15.75 15.34
C THR A 237 -16.61 -14.32 15.89
N ARG A 238 -15.69 -14.01 16.80
CA ARG A 238 -15.53 -12.66 17.39
C ARG A 238 -14.95 -11.65 16.41
N LEU A 239 -14.14 -12.09 15.46
CA LEU A 239 -13.48 -11.23 14.46
C LEU A 239 -14.42 -10.68 13.37
N GLU A 240 -15.75 -10.72 13.57
CA GLU A 240 -16.77 -10.26 12.62
C GLU A 240 -16.52 -10.75 11.18
N SER A 241 -16.65 -12.07 10.97
CA SER A 241 -16.41 -12.75 9.69
C SER A 241 -17.06 -12.12 8.46
N LYS A 242 -18.16 -11.36 8.64
CA LYS A 242 -18.83 -10.58 7.60
C LYS A 242 -17.88 -9.62 6.85
N HIS A 243 -16.81 -9.15 7.50
CA HIS A 243 -15.90 -8.16 6.93
C HIS A 243 -14.69 -8.76 6.20
N TRP A 244 -14.37 -10.05 6.36
CA TRP A 244 -13.13 -10.62 5.80
C TRP A 244 -13.30 -12.01 5.19
N SER A 245 -14.44 -12.67 5.39
CA SER A 245 -14.75 -13.94 4.76
C SER A 245 -15.61 -13.73 3.53
N ARG A 246 -15.25 -14.42 2.44
CA ARG A 246 -15.97 -14.39 1.17
C ARG A 246 -17.43 -14.79 1.29
N ALA A 247 -17.78 -15.60 2.29
CA ALA A 247 -19.13 -16.13 2.49
C ALA A 247 -20.21 -15.05 2.71
N TRP A 248 -19.82 -13.83 3.06
CA TRP A 248 -20.71 -12.69 3.29
C TRP A 248 -20.53 -11.55 2.29
N PHE A 249 -19.64 -11.69 1.30
CA PHE A 249 -19.42 -10.65 0.31
C PHE A 249 -20.66 -10.42 -0.54
N ARG A 250 -20.94 -9.15 -0.87
CA ARG A 250 -22.13 -8.81 -1.65
C ARG A 250 -22.04 -9.40 -3.06
N LEU A 251 -23.15 -9.98 -3.51
CA LEU A 251 -23.29 -10.44 -4.90
C LEU A 251 -23.18 -9.25 -5.85
N GLY A 252 -22.59 -9.47 -7.03
CA GLY A 252 -22.38 -8.42 -8.04
C GLY A 252 -21.13 -7.56 -7.85
N SER A 253 -20.38 -7.74 -6.75
CA SER A 253 -19.13 -7.01 -6.49
C SER A 253 -17.96 -7.39 -7.42
N ASN A 254 -18.10 -8.46 -8.22
CA ASN A 254 -17.11 -8.96 -9.18
C ASN A 254 -15.68 -9.12 -8.61
N CYS A 255 -15.58 -9.39 -7.31
CA CYS A 255 -14.33 -9.52 -6.58
C CYS A 255 -14.43 -10.63 -5.53
N ASP A 256 -13.70 -11.72 -5.74
CA ASP A 256 -13.57 -12.84 -4.82
C ASP A 256 -12.39 -12.70 -3.85
N SER A 257 -11.63 -11.61 -3.97
CA SER A 257 -10.43 -11.36 -3.16
C SER A 257 -10.82 -11.07 -1.72
N VAL A 258 -10.30 -11.90 -0.82
CA VAL A 258 -10.42 -11.75 0.64
C VAL A 258 -9.21 -11.07 1.27
N ASP A 259 -8.14 -10.90 0.50
CA ASP A 259 -6.89 -10.31 0.94
C ASP A 259 -6.52 -9.09 0.08
N ASN A 260 -5.67 -8.24 0.66
CA ASN A 260 -5.10 -7.07 0.00
C ASN A 260 -3.73 -7.40 -0.62
N ASN A 261 -3.58 -8.62 -1.18
CA ASN A 261 -2.30 -9.08 -1.73
C ASN A 261 -1.77 -8.17 -2.84
N ILE A 262 -2.64 -7.44 -3.54
CA ILE A 262 -2.24 -6.47 -4.56
C ILE A 262 -1.41 -5.34 -3.93
N CYS A 263 -1.88 -4.74 -2.84
CA CYS A 263 -1.13 -3.74 -2.10
C CYS A 263 0.16 -4.29 -1.49
N GLU A 264 0.11 -5.48 -0.88
CA GLU A 264 1.32 -6.11 -0.36
C GLU A 264 2.36 -6.37 -1.47
N SER A 265 1.90 -6.76 -2.66
CA SER A 265 2.76 -7.00 -3.83
C SER A 265 3.36 -5.71 -4.37
N PHE A 266 2.56 -4.65 -4.48
CA PHE A 266 3.05 -3.32 -4.85
C PHE A 266 4.10 -2.82 -3.86
N ASN A 267 3.81 -2.89 -2.56
CA ASN A 267 4.70 -2.44 -1.49
C ASN A 267 6.06 -3.16 -1.50
N LYS A 268 6.08 -4.44 -1.90
CA LYS A 268 7.31 -5.20 -2.15
C LYS A 268 7.97 -4.78 -3.46
N TRP A 269 7.21 -4.56 -4.52
CA TRP A 269 7.71 -4.17 -5.82
C TRP A 269 8.41 -2.80 -5.80
N ILE A 270 7.98 -1.87 -4.95
CA ILE A 270 8.60 -0.54 -4.79
C ILE A 270 9.58 -0.45 -3.61
N ILE A 271 10.03 -1.58 -3.06
CA ILE A 271 10.86 -1.58 -1.85
C ILE A 271 12.14 -0.74 -2.00
N ASP A 272 12.81 -0.82 -3.16
CA ASP A 272 14.04 -0.06 -3.42
C ASP A 272 13.77 1.45 -3.50
N ALA A 273 12.64 1.85 -4.08
CA ALA A 273 12.25 3.25 -4.17
C ALA A 273 12.06 3.86 -2.76
N ARG A 274 11.58 3.07 -1.80
CA ARG A 274 11.35 3.52 -0.41
C ARG A 274 12.62 3.82 0.38
N PHE A 275 13.80 3.50 -0.16
CA PHE A 275 15.08 3.92 0.41
C PHE A 275 15.55 5.29 -0.10
N LEU A 276 14.94 5.79 -1.17
CA LEU A 276 15.34 7.03 -1.82
C LEU A 276 14.73 8.27 -1.12
N PRO A 277 15.33 9.46 -1.31
CA PRO A 277 14.69 10.72 -0.91
C PRO A 277 13.38 10.98 -1.68
N ILE A 278 12.57 11.92 -1.20
CA ILE A 278 11.16 12.09 -1.61
C ILE A 278 10.92 12.14 -3.13
N ILE A 279 11.56 13.05 -3.86
CA ILE A 279 11.37 13.18 -5.32
C ILE A 279 11.89 11.93 -6.02
N SER A 280 13.08 11.44 -5.67
CA SER A 280 13.65 10.22 -6.26
C SER A 280 12.78 8.98 -6.01
N MET A 281 12.16 8.87 -4.83
CA MET A 281 11.25 7.79 -4.48
C MET A 281 9.96 7.85 -5.30
N ILE A 282 9.37 9.04 -5.42
CA ILE A 282 8.16 9.23 -6.22
C ILE A 282 8.45 8.98 -7.69
N GLU A 283 9.58 9.45 -8.21
CA GLU A 283 10.02 9.23 -9.59
C GLU A 283 10.29 7.75 -9.87
N ALA A 284 11.02 7.05 -8.99
CA ALA A 284 11.25 5.62 -9.14
C ALA A 284 9.93 4.82 -9.11
N THR A 285 8.98 5.24 -8.26
CA THR A 285 7.63 4.65 -8.22
C THR A 285 6.89 4.91 -9.54
N ARG A 286 6.88 6.16 -10.02
CA ARG A 286 6.25 6.56 -11.28
C ARG A 286 6.82 5.79 -12.47
N GLN A 287 8.15 5.70 -12.58
CA GLN A 287 8.82 4.98 -13.67
C GLN A 287 8.45 3.49 -13.67
N LYS A 288 8.45 2.85 -12.49
CA LYS A 288 7.98 1.46 -12.35
C LYS A 288 6.54 1.32 -12.83
N VAL A 289 5.63 2.19 -12.39
CA VAL A 289 4.23 2.20 -12.82
C VAL A 289 4.10 2.38 -14.33
N MET A 290 4.86 3.29 -14.94
CA MET A 290 4.81 3.51 -16.39
C MET A 290 5.27 2.28 -17.19
N VAL A 291 6.38 1.65 -16.78
CA VAL A 291 6.84 0.39 -17.41
C VAL A 291 5.77 -0.69 -17.31
N LYS A 292 5.15 -0.84 -16.12
CA LYS A 292 4.07 -1.80 -15.88
C LYS A 292 2.87 -1.57 -16.80
N ILE A 293 2.42 -0.33 -16.96
CA ILE A 293 1.31 0.01 -17.86
C ILE A 293 1.68 -0.31 -19.31
N GLN A 294 2.90 0.03 -19.75
CA GLN A 294 3.36 -0.29 -21.09
C GLN A 294 3.41 -1.81 -21.35
N GLU A 295 3.87 -2.59 -20.39
CA GLU A 295 3.86 -4.06 -20.47
C GLU A 295 2.43 -4.62 -20.57
N MET A 296 1.47 -4.02 -19.85
CA MET A 296 0.07 -4.42 -19.91
C MET A 296 -0.54 -4.13 -21.28
N ILE A 297 -0.30 -2.93 -21.84
CA ILE A 297 -0.71 -2.57 -23.20
C ILE A 297 -0.12 -3.57 -24.21
N ALA A 298 1.18 -3.84 -24.14
CA ALA A 298 1.85 -4.78 -25.04
C ALA A 298 1.31 -6.22 -24.93
N LYS A 299 0.82 -6.63 -23.76
CA LYS A 299 0.16 -7.93 -23.58
C LYS A 299 -1.24 -7.94 -24.19
N CYS A 300 -2.02 -6.88 -24.00
CA CYS A 300 -3.36 -6.75 -24.58
C CYS A 300 -3.32 -6.77 -26.11
N LEU A 301 -2.31 -6.17 -26.74
CA LEU A 301 -2.12 -6.21 -28.20
C LEU A 301 -1.86 -7.62 -28.76
N LYS A 302 -1.56 -8.60 -27.90
CA LYS A 302 -1.40 -10.01 -28.30
C LYS A 302 -2.68 -10.83 -28.14
N TRP A 303 -3.75 -10.25 -27.63
CA TRP A 303 -5.02 -10.93 -27.49
C TRP A 303 -5.72 -10.92 -28.85
N THR A 304 -5.64 -12.05 -29.53
CA THR A 304 -6.39 -12.40 -30.74
C THR A 304 -7.71 -13.06 -30.38
#